data_AF-X7ZBU5-F1
#
_entry.id   AF-X7ZBU5-F1
#
_cell.length_a   1.000
_cell.length_b   1.000
_cell.length_c   1.000
_cell.angle_alpha   90.00
_cell.angle_beta   90.00
_cell.angle_gamma   90.00
#
_symmetry.space_group_name_H-M   'P 1'
#
loop_
_entity.id
_entity.type
_entity.pdbx_description
1 polymer ?
#
loop_
_entity_poly.entity_id
_entity_poly.type
_entity_poly.pdbx_seq_one_letter_code
_entity_poly.pdbx_strand_id
1 'polypeptide(L)'
;MGLAVVLTLLSIVTYHGITVTSGIATWVWDWSADPGTALGAGCTPAVDHQRHFGRDTVGVREYQGQLVTVIEVDGGEGDQPGRHRHRTAQSAVLPVGAVAENLRQFDIQLEGIDIVSVEVRGGAEAAKASASLDEWGPEEWGVVGDKPAANRRRTWLVLRMDPQRNVAAVASRDSLASTLVAATERLVQDLDGQTCAARPLTADELAEVDSAVLADLEPTWSRPGWRHLKHFNGFVTSFWVTPSDISSETLDHLWLPDTPEVGSTVITVRLTMRAGRPQMSAWVRYHSDSRLPKELTSGLNRLTGRQLAAVRASLPVPGKRSRLVVPGRELRDYDELELPVDQVQEHATSSSAGQ
;
A
#
# COMPACT_ATOMS: atom_id res chain seq x y z
N MET A 1 -2.74 -27.48 -35.74
CA MET A 1 -3.76 -28.08 -34.84
C MET A 1 -3.28 -28.20 -33.39
N GLY A 2 -2.13 -28.83 -33.10
CA GLY A 2 -1.64 -29.00 -31.73
C GLY A 2 -1.47 -27.71 -30.90
N LEU A 3 -0.91 -26.64 -31.50
CA LEU A 3 -0.73 -25.35 -30.81
C LEU A 3 -2.07 -24.71 -30.41
N ALA A 4 -3.07 -24.77 -31.28
CA ALA A 4 -4.41 -24.22 -30.99
C ALA A 4 -5.08 -24.99 -29.85
N VAL A 5 -4.95 -26.32 -29.81
CA VAL A 5 -5.49 -27.16 -28.73
C VAL A 5 -4.79 -26.87 -27.40
N VAL A 6 -3.47 -26.71 -27.39
CA VAL A 6 -2.70 -26.34 -26.19
C VAL A 6 -3.08 -24.95 -25.69
N LEU A 7 -3.19 -23.95 -26.57
CA LEU A 7 -3.62 -22.59 -26.19
C LEU A 7 -5.05 -22.58 -25.64
N THR A 8 -5.95 -23.39 -26.22
CA THR A 8 -7.33 -23.48 -25.75
C THR A 8 -7.38 -24.14 -24.37
N LEU A 9 -6.63 -25.23 -24.15
CA LEU A 9 -6.50 -25.88 -22.83
C LEU A 9 -5.90 -24.93 -21.79
N LEU A 10 -4.83 -24.21 -22.11
CA LEU A 10 -4.19 -23.24 -21.19
C LEU A 10 -5.10 -22.05 -20.87
N SER A 11 -6.02 -21.67 -21.77
CA SER A 11 -7.02 -20.63 -21.51
C SER A 11 -8.19 -21.11 -20.65
N ILE A 12 -8.44 -22.43 -20.59
CA ILE A 12 -9.51 -23.03 -19.76
C ILE A 12 -8.98 -23.40 -18.37
N VAL A 13 -7.71 -23.77 -18.26
CA VAL A 13 -7.09 -24.09 -16.95
C VAL A 13 -6.92 -22.81 -16.15
N THR A 14 -7.77 -22.65 -15.16
CA THR A 14 -7.64 -21.63 -14.11
C THR A 14 -6.99 -22.25 -12.88
N TYR A 15 -5.85 -21.70 -12.46
CA TYR A 15 -5.21 -22.05 -11.19
C TYR A 15 -5.40 -20.87 -10.22
N HIS A 16 -6.07 -21.12 -9.09
CA HIS A 16 -6.47 -20.09 -8.10
C HIS A 16 -7.08 -18.81 -8.73
N GLY A 17 -8.00 -18.98 -9.69
CA GLY A 17 -8.73 -17.85 -10.29
C GLY A 17 -7.97 -17.06 -11.38
N ILE A 18 -6.77 -17.49 -11.77
CA ILE A 18 -5.98 -16.91 -12.86
C ILE A 18 -5.84 -17.94 -13.99
N THR A 19 -6.03 -17.53 -15.24
CA THR A 19 -5.80 -18.42 -16.41
C THR A 19 -4.30 -18.59 -16.64
N VAL A 20 -3.87 -19.82 -16.99
CA VAL A 20 -2.44 -20.09 -17.21
C VAL A 20 -1.88 -19.24 -18.35
N THR A 21 -2.69 -18.92 -19.37
CA THR A 21 -2.30 -18.01 -20.46
C THR A 21 -2.03 -16.59 -19.98
N SER A 22 -2.85 -16.01 -19.09
CA SER A 22 -2.57 -14.68 -18.55
C SER A 22 -1.32 -14.69 -17.67
N GLY A 23 -1.08 -15.76 -16.90
CA GLY A 23 0.13 -15.92 -16.09
C GLY A 23 1.40 -15.90 -16.94
N ILE A 24 1.45 -16.70 -18.03
CA ILE A 24 2.61 -16.77 -18.94
C ILE A 24 2.79 -15.45 -19.70
N ALA A 25 1.71 -14.85 -20.23
CA ALA A 25 1.79 -13.59 -20.96
C ALA A 25 2.29 -12.43 -20.08
N THR A 26 1.80 -12.35 -18.84
CA THR A 26 2.25 -11.33 -17.88
C THR A 26 3.72 -11.56 -17.51
N TRP A 27 4.14 -12.82 -17.34
CA TRP A 27 5.54 -13.10 -17.06
C TRP A 27 6.48 -12.72 -18.20
N VAL A 28 6.15 -13.05 -19.46
CA VAL A 28 6.99 -12.67 -20.61
C VAL A 28 7.14 -11.15 -20.65
N TRP A 29 6.06 -10.41 -20.38
CA TRP A 29 6.09 -8.96 -20.30
C TRP A 29 6.97 -8.45 -19.14
N ASP A 30 6.74 -8.93 -17.91
CA ASP A 30 7.48 -8.52 -16.71
C ASP A 30 8.96 -8.92 -16.75
N TRP A 31 9.30 -10.02 -17.43
CA TRP A 31 10.70 -10.43 -17.63
C TRP A 31 11.42 -9.53 -18.65
N SER A 32 10.70 -9.06 -19.68
CA SER A 32 11.25 -8.15 -20.68
C SER A 32 11.26 -6.68 -20.24
N ALA A 33 10.50 -6.34 -19.21
CA ALA A 33 10.40 -4.97 -18.70
C ALA A 33 11.68 -4.60 -17.94
N ASP A 34 12.31 -3.50 -18.33
CA ASP A 34 13.36 -2.88 -17.53
C ASP A 34 12.73 -2.34 -16.22
N PRO A 35 13.15 -2.81 -15.04
CA PRO A 35 12.51 -2.43 -13.78
C PRO A 35 12.60 -0.94 -13.48
N GLY A 36 13.67 -0.25 -13.92
CA GLY A 36 13.81 1.19 -13.78
C GLY A 36 12.71 1.96 -14.51
N THR A 37 12.52 1.70 -15.80
CA THR A 37 11.42 2.29 -16.57
C THR A 37 10.05 1.82 -16.11
N ALA A 38 9.91 0.56 -15.70
CA ALA A 38 8.63 0.00 -15.26
C ALA A 38 8.16 0.56 -13.91
N LEU A 39 9.06 0.86 -12.97
CA LEU A 39 8.72 1.48 -11.70
C LEU A 39 8.59 3.01 -11.82
N GLY A 40 9.47 3.66 -12.59
CA GLY A 40 9.41 5.11 -12.78
C GLY A 40 8.25 5.61 -13.65
N ALA A 41 7.67 4.77 -14.52
CA ALA A 41 6.60 5.21 -15.40
C ALA A 41 5.34 5.60 -14.61
N GLY A 42 4.99 6.89 -14.61
CA GLY A 42 3.85 7.43 -13.87
C GLY A 42 4.21 8.03 -12.52
N CYS A 43 5.48 7.94 -12.07
CA CYS A 43 6.02 8.75 -10.97
C CYS A 43 6.38 10.16 -11.48
N THR A 44 5.45 10.81 -12.17
CA THR A 44 5.62 12.20 -12.61
C THR A 44 5.60 13.12 -11.38
N PRO A 45 6.30 14.27 -11.42
CA PRO A 45 6.17 15.28 -10.38
C PRO A 45 4.71 15.63 -10.15
N ALA A 46 4.29 15.63 -8.89
CA ALA A 46 2.96 16.09 -8.53
C ALA A 46 2.89 17.62 -8.57
N VAL A 47 1.68 18.16 -8.63
CA VAL A 47 1.42 19.60 -8.59
C VAL A 47 0.39 19.87 -7.52
N ASP A 48 0.67 20.85 -6.66
CA ASP A 48 -0.28 21.29 -5.66
C ASP A 48 -1.48 21.97 -6.29
N HIS A 49 -2.65 21.58 -5.83
CA HIS A 49 -3.92 22.15 -6.25
C HIS A 49 -4.76 22.49 -5.04
N GLN A 50 -5.13 23.77 -4.94
CA GLN A 50 -6.06 24.27 -3.93
C GLN A 50 -7.32 24.77 -4.63
N ARG A 51 -8.48 24.25 -4.24
CA ARG A 51 -9.75 24.72 -4.78
C ARG A 51 -10.09 26.09 -4.22
N HIS A 52 -10.82 26.92 -4.98
CA HIS A 52 -11.20 28.27 -4.57
C HIS A 52 -11.97 28.32 -3.23
N PHE A 53 -12.80 27.31 -2.98
CA PHE A 53 -13.49 27.10 -1.70
C PHE A 53 -13.01 25.84 -0.97
N GLY A 54 -11.84 25.33 -1.35
CA GLY A 54 -11.20 24.19 -0.70
C GLY A 54 -10.41 24.64 0.52
N ARG A 55 -10.38 23.80 1.55
CA ARG A 55 -9.65 24.12 2.79
C ARG A 55 -8.18 23.79 2.67
N ASP A 56 -7.88 22.68 1.99
CA ASP A 56 -6.57 22.06 2.00
C ASP A 56 -5.90 22.13 0.63
N THR A 57 -4.57 22.18 0.64
CA THR A 57 -3.77 21.99 -0.57
C THR A 57 -3.61 20.50 -0.81
N VAL A 58 -3.93 20.05 -2.01
CA VAL A 58 -3.86 18.63 -2.37
C VAL A 58 -2.90 18.45 -3.54
N GLY A 59 -1.90 17.59 -3.35
CA GLY A 59 -0.97 17.16 -4.38
C GLY A 59 -1.67 16.26 -5.39
N VAL A 60 -1.68 16.68 -6.65
CA VAL A 60 -2.27 15.94 -7.76
C VAL A 60 -1.17 15.48 -8.70
N ARG A 61 -1.13 14.18 -8.98
CA ARG A 61 -0.21 13.61 -9.98
C ARG A 61 -0.98 13.12 -11.19
N GLU A 62 -0.51 13.49 -12.38
CA GLU A 62 -1.14 13.15 -13.67
C GLU A 62 -0.18 12.35 -14.54
N TYR A 63 -0.70 11.31 -15.18
CA TYR A 63 0.03 10.54 -16.17
C TYR A 63 -0.92 9.91 -17.20
N GLN A 64 -0.69 10.19 -18.48
CA GLN A 64 -1.47 9.68 -19.62
C GLN A 64 -2.97 9.97 -19.53
N GLY A 65 -3.35 11.13 -19.01
CA GLY A 65 -4.72 11.58 -18.81
C GLY A 65 -5.42 10.88 -17.66
N GLN A 66 -4.69 10.32 -16.70
CA GLN A 66 -5.22 9.74 -15.47
C GLN A 66 -4.66 10.50 -14.28
N LEU A 67 -5.43 10.59 -13.20
CA LEU A 67 -5.04 11.38 -12.03
C LEU A 67 -5.05 10.53 -10.77
N VAL A 68 -4.15 10.89 -9.84
CA VAL A 68 -4.08 10.32 -8.50
C VAL A 68 -3.87 11.42 -7.46
N THR A 69 -4.49 11.24 -6.30
CA THR A 69 -4.26 11.99 -5.06
C THR A 69 -4.05 11.01 -3.93
N VAL A 70 -3.46 11.48 -2.83
CA VAL A 70 -3.16 10.63 -1.67
C VAL A 70 -3.66 11.30 -0.39
N ILE A 71 -4.23 10.50 0.50
CA ILE A 71 -4.61 10.86 1.87
C ILE A 71 -3.72 10.05 2.81
N GLU A 72 -3.10 10.69 3.80
CA GLU A 72 -2.50 9.97 4.93
C GLU A 72 -3.56 9.75 6.01
N VAL A 73 -3.52 8.56 6.61
CA VAL A 73 -4.40 8.17 7.71
C VAL A 73 -3.55 7.69 8.87
N ASP A 74 -3.78 8.27 10.04
CA ASP A 74 -3.05 7.96 11.26
C ASP A 74 -3.95 8.00 12.52
N GLY A 75 -3.33 7.83 13.69
CA GLY A 75 -4.02 7.82 14.99
C GLY A 75 -4.52 9.17 15.48
N GLY A 76 -4.27 10.26 14.74
CA GLY A 76 -4.32 11.62 15.22
C GLY A 76 -3.09 11.99 16.03
N GLU A 77 -2.90 13.29 16.27
CA GLU A 77 -1.87 13.76 17.20
C GLU A 77 -2.14 13.16 18.58
N GLY A 78 -1.40 12.09 18.91
CA GLY A 78 -1.03 11.82 20.27
C GLY A 78 -0.36 13.07 20.81
N ASP A 79 -1.07 13.80 21.67
CA ASP A 79 -0.50 14.77 22.59
C ASP A 79 0.90 14.28 23.00
N GLN A 80 1.91 15.14 22.91
CA GLN A 80 3.29 14.85 23.35
C GLN A 80 3.24 14.04 24.66
N PRO A 81 4.21 13.18 25.00
CA PRO A 81 4.25 12.44 26.26
C PRO A 81 4.53 13.36 27.46
N GLY A 82 3.74 14.43 27.62
CA GLY A 82 3.58 15.24 28.79
C GLY A 82 2.61 14.55 29.73
N ARG A 83 3.20 13.83 30.69
CA ARG A 83 2.70 13.65 32.06
C ARG A 83 1.17 13.55 32.23
N HIS A 84 0.73 12.33 32.50
CA HIS A 84 -0.53 11.98 33.16
C HIS A 84 -1.82 12.10 32.33
N ARG A 85 -2.00 11.21 31.37
CA ARG A 85 -3.34 10.65 31.07
C ARG A 85 -3.24 9.14 30.84
N HIS A 86 -3.84 8.35 31.72
CA HIS A 86 -4.20 6.95 31.45
C HIS A 86 -5.39 6.95 30.48
N ARG A 87 -5.16 7.32 29.22
CA ARG A 87 -6.06 6.92 28.14
C ARG A 87 -5.43 5.68 27.57
N THR A 88 -6.07 4.53 27.79
CA THR A 88 -5.78 3.31 27.03
C THR A 88 -5.83 3.73 25.56
N ALA A 89 -4.69 3.74 24.88
CA ALA A 89 -4.61 4.13 23.48
C ALA A 89 -5.49 3.16 22.69
N GLN A 90 -6.70 3.59 22.35
CA GLN A 90 -7.49 2.86 21.37
C GLN A 90 -6.72 3.03 20.06
N SER A 91 -6.18 1.93 19.53
CA SER A 91 -5.56 1.94 18.21
C SER A 91 -6.57 2.50 17.23
N ALA A 92 -6.21 3.58 16.55
CA ALA A 92 -7.08 4.11 15.51
C ALA A 92 -7.29 3.07 14.42
N VAL A 93 -8.51 3.02 13.91
CA VAL A 93 -8.94 2.07 12.90
C VAL A 93 -9.51 2.80 11.71
N LEU A 94 -9.23 2.28 10.52
CA LEU A 94 -9.82 2.75 9.27
C LEU A 94 -10.96 1.80 8.87
N PRO A 95 -12.22 2.28 8.87
CA PRO A 95 -13.36 1.48 8.44
C PRO A 95 -13.35 1.34 6.91
N VAL A 96 -13.07 0.13 6.41
CA VAL A 96 -12.93 -0.13 4.97
C VAL A 96 -14.26 0.10 4.23
N GLY A 97 -15.40 -0.16 4.90
CA GLY A 97 -16.73 0.16 4.39
C GLY A 97 -16.90 1.63 4.03
N ALA A 98 -16.54 2.55 4.93
CA ALA A 98 -16.66 3.99 4.71
C ALA A 98 -15.77 4.48 3.55
N VAL A 99 -14.57 3.90 3.39
CA VAL A 99 -13.70 4.16 2.23
C VAL A 99 -14.36 3.66 0.94
N ALA A 100 -14.99 2.48 0.96
CA ALA A 100 -15.61 1.88 -0.21
C ALA A 100 -16.88 2.63 -0.67
N GLU A 101 -17.66 3.19 0.25
CA GLU A 101 -18.82 4.06 -0.07
C GLU A 101 -18.38 5.27 -0.90
N ASN A 102 -17.17 5.76 -0.64
CA ASN A 102 -16.54 6.87 -1.35
C ASN A 102 -15.97 6.53 -2.73
N LEU A 103 -16.10 5.28 -3.22
CA LEU A 103 -15.79 4.94 -4.61
C LEU A 103 -16.72 5.66 -5.62
N ARG A 104 -17.93 6.01 -5.18
CA ARG A 104 -18.89 6.79 -5.96
C ARG A 104 -19.41 7.94 -5.10
N GLN A 105 -18.96 9.14 -5.41
CA GLN A 105 -19.32 10.36 -4.69
C GLN A 105 -20.11 11.28 -5.61
N PHE A 106 -21.42 11.41 -5.37
CA PHE A 106 -22.29 12.26 -6.19
C PHE A 106 -22.16 11.94 -7.70
N ASP A 107 -21.59 12.87 -8.48
CA ASP A 107 -21.35 12.78 -9.91
C ASP A 107 -19.95 12.24 -10.28
N ILE A 108 -19.11 11.93 -9.29
CA ILE A 108 -17.76 11.40 -9.46
C ILE A 108 -17.75 9.89 -9.16
N GLN A 109 -17.18 9.12 -10.08
CA GLN A 109 -16.87 7.70 -9.94
C GLN A 109 -15.36 7.49 -10.03
N LEU A 110 -14.75 7.09 -8.93
CA LEU A 110 -13.33 6.74 -8.89
C LEU A 110 -13.08 5.41 -9.62
N GLU A 111 -11.90 5.26 -10.21
CA GLU A 111 -11.46 3.99 -10.77
C GLU A 111 -11.26 2.96 -9.65
N GLY A 112 -10.67 3.43 -8.54
CA GLY A 112 -10.47 2.67 -7.32
C GLY A 112 -9.81 3.49 -6.24
N ILE A 113 -9.82 2.96 -5.02
CA ILE A 113 -9.08 3.47 -3.87
C ILE A 113 -8.18 2.34 -3.39
N ASP A 114 -6.87 2.56 -3.34
CA ASP A 114 -5.93 1.61 -2.75
C ASP A 114 -5.59 2.07 -1.33
N ILE A 115 -5.88 1.24 -0.33
CA ILE A 115 -5.38 1.40 1.04
C ILE A 115 -4.01 0.76 1.08
N VAL A 116 -2.96 1.55 1.30
CA VAL A 116 -1.57 1.10 1.30
C VAL A 116 -1.00 1.32 2.69
N SER A 117 -0.68 0.23 3.39
CA SER A 117 -0.05 0.27 4.71
C SER A 117 1.37 -0.25 4.59
N VAL A 118 2.34 0.52 5.08
CA VAL A 118 3.75 0.17 5.11
C VAL A 118 4.21 0.11 6.55
N GLU A 119 4.85 -1.00 6.93
CA GLU A 119 5.56 -1.14 8.17
C GLU A 119 7.05 -1.30 7.88
N VAL A 120 7.86 -0.46 8.50
CA VAL A 120 9.31 -0.60 8.53
C VAL A 120 9.70 -1.01 9.94
N ARG A 121 10.45 -2.11 10.06
CA ARG A 121 10.86 -2.63 11.36
C ARG A 121 12.15 -1.97 11.83
N GLY A 122 12.14 -1.51 13.07
CA GLY A 122 13.30 -0.90 13.69
C GLY A 122 14.28 -1.96 14.22
N GLY A 123 15.07 -2.56 13.32
CA GLY A 123 16.14 -3.47 13.73
C GLY A 123 17.31 -2.72 14.40
N ALA A 124 18.20 -3.45 15.10
CA ALA A 124 19.42 -2.90 15.68
C ALA A 124 20.33 -2.21 14.63
N GLU A 125 20.30 -2.65 13.37
CA GLU A 125 20.98 -1.96 12.26
C GLU A 125 20.29 -0.66 11.83
N ALA A 126 18.96 -0.61 11.81
CA ALA A 126 18.22 0.61 11.53
C ALA A 126 18.44 1.66 12.63
N ALA A 127 18.53 1.24 13.90
CA ALA A 127 18.91 2.08 15.03
C ALA A 127 20.36 2.62 14.91
N LYS A 128 21.31 1.79 14.43
CA LYS A 128 22.70 2.23 14.16
C LYS A 128 22.81 3.17 12.96
N ALA A 129 21.98 2.99 11.93
CA ALA A 129 21.97 3.83 10.73
C ALA A 129 21.25 5.17 10.94
N SER A 130 20.28 5.24 11.87
CA SER A 130 19.54 6.47 12.22
C SER A 130 20.18 7.27 13.36
N ALA A 131 21.12 6.69 14.11
CA ALA A 131 22.07 7.45 14.91
C ALA A 131 23.02 8.20 13.95
N SER A 132 22.67 9.43 13.62
CA SER A 132 23.48 10.35 12.82
C SER A 132 24.89 10.48 13.42
N LEU A 133 25.91 10.42 12.56
CA LEU A 133 27.33 10.70 12.88
C LEU A 133 27.57 12.13 13.42
N ASP A 134 26.53 12.97 13.50
CA ASP A 134 26.60 14.38 13.91
C ASP A 134 26.08 14.64 15.32
N GLU A 135 25.41 13.68 15.98
CA GLU A 135 24.74 13.94 17.27
C GLU A 135 25.47 13.37 18.50
N TRP A 136 26.42 12.44 18.36
CA TRP A 136 27.08 11.77 19.49
C TRP A 136 28.60 11.71 19.33
N GLY A 137 29.33 12.22 20.33
CA GLY A 137 30.80 12.15 20.39
C GLY A 137 31.31 10.72 20.64
N PRO A 138 32.58 10.42 20.29
CA PRO A 138 33.15 9.07 20.35
C PRO A 138 33.19 8.42 21.75
N GLU A 139 32.87 9.15 22.83
CA GLU A 139 32.89 8.65 24.21
C GLU A 139 31.56 8.05 24.68
N GLU A 140 30.46 8.17 23.91
CA GLU A 140 29.12 7.69 24.29
C GLU A 140 28.70 6.39 23.58
N TRP A 141 29.60 5.76 22.82
CA TRP A 141 29.40 4.44 22.20
C TRP A 141 29.19 3.30 23.22
N GLY A 142 29.50 3.53 24.50
CA GLY A 142 29.41 2.52 25.56
C GLY A 142 28.07 2.45 26.30
N VAL A 143 27.12 3.36 26.04
CA VAL A 143 25.88 3.49 26.85
C VAL A 143 24.61 3.59 26.00
N VAL A 144 24.65 3.20 24.72
CA VAL A 144 23.41 2.94 23.97
C VAL A 144 22.98 1.51 24.30
N GLY A 145 22.04 1.40 25.23
CA GLY A 145 21.35 0.14 25.49
C GLY A 145 20.73 -0.41 24.20
N ASP A 146 20.75 -1.73 24.09
CA ASP A 146 20.29 -2.57 22.97
C ASP A 146 18.75 -2.51 22.75
N LYS A 147 18.16 -1.31 22.75
CA LYS A 147 16.74 -1.13 22.51
C LYS A 147 16.50 -1.10 20.99
N PRO A 148 15.82 -2.10 20.41
CA PRO A 148 15.40 -2.03 19.02
C PRO A 148 14.52 -0.80 18.84
N ALA A 149 14.72 -0.07 17.73
CA ALA A 149 13.84 1.03 17.39
C ALA A 149 12.41 0.49 17.21
N ALA A 150 11.40 1.25 17.65
CA ALA A 150 10.02 0.80 17.49
C ALA A 150 9.67 0.65 16.01
N ASN A 151 8.85 -0.37 15.68
CA ASN A 151 8.30 -0.51 14.34
C ASN A 151 7.45 0.73 14.01
N ARG A 152 7.58 1.24 12.78
CA ARG A 152 6.80 2.39 12.32
C ARG A 152 5.86 1.93 11.22
N ARG A 153 4.56 2.13 11.43
CA ARG A 153 3.51 1.86 10.45
C ARG A 153 2.94 3.17 9.95
N ARG A 154 2.80 3.31 8.63
CA ARG A 154 2.10 4.43 7.97
C ARG A 154 1.06 3.87 7.02
N THR A 155 -0.11 4.51 6.94
CA THR A 155 -1.20 4.10 6.07
C THR A 155 -1.64 5.27 5.19
N TRP A 156 -1.85 4.98 3.90
CA TRP A 156 -2.32 5.95 2.92
C TRP A 156 -3.52 5.42 2.14
N LEU A 157 -4.38 6.33 1.69
CA LEU A 157 -5.41 6.07 0.69
C LEU A 157 -4.98 6.72 -0.62
N VAL A 158 -4.84 5.90 -1.67
CA VAL A 158 -4.48 6.35 -3.01
C VAL A 158 -5.74 6.37 -3.86
N LEU A 159 -6.26 7.56 -4.16
CA LEU A 159 -7.48 7.76 -4.92
C LEU A 159 -7.15 7.89 -6.40
N ARG A 160 -7.76 7.06 -7.24
CA ARG A 160 -7.49 7.04 -8.70
C ARG A 160 -8.71 7.46 -9.48
N MET A 161 -8.54 8.39 -10.42
CA MET A 161 -9.62 8.84 -11.28
C MET A 161 -9.26 8.73 -12.76
N ASP A 162 -10.16 8.08 -13.50
CA ASP A 162 -10.23 8.14 -14.96
C ASP A 162 -11.21 9.27 -15.37
N PRO A 163 -10.73 10.40 -15.91
CA PRO A 163 -11.59 11.48 -16.36
C PRO A 163 -12.64 11.07 -17.39
N GLN A 164 -12.36 10.04 -18.20
CA GLN A 164 -13.30 9.59 -19.23
C GLN A 164 -14.57 8.97 -18.64
N ARG A 165 -14.53 8.51 -17.38
CA ARG A 165 -15.71 8.05 -16.63
C ARG A 165 -16.45 9.19 -15.93
N ASN A 166 -15.86 10.38 -15.91
CA ASN A 166 -16.29 11.52 -15.09
C ASN A 166 -16.55 12.78 -15.93
N VAL A 167 -16.81 12.63 -17.23
CA VAL A 167 -16.90 13.77 -18.17
C VAL A 167 -17.92 14.82 -17.73
N ALA A 168 -19.09 14.40 -17.24
CA ALA A 168 -20.11 15.33 -16.74
C ALA A 168 -19.65 16.11 -15.50
N ALA A 169 -18.98 15.43 -14.57
CA ALA A 169 -18.43 16.04 -13.36
C ALA A 169 -17.27 16.99 -13.65
N VAL A 170 -16.44 16.64 -14.64
CA VAL A 170 -15.36 17.51 -15.12
C VAL A 170 -15.92 18.73 -15.82
N ALA A 171 -16.95 18.58 -16.67
CA ALA A 171 -17.53 19.69 -17.42
C ALA A 171 -18.26 20.71 -16.52
N SER A 172 -18.74 20.29 -15.34
CA SER A 172 -19.35 21.18 -14.35
C SER A 172 -18.34 21.88 -13.44
N ARG A 173 -17.04 21.58 -13.57
CA ARG A 173 -15.95 22.08 -12.72
C ARG A 173 -14.85 22.75 -13.55
N ASP A 174 -13.99 23.50 -12.87
CA ASP A 174 -12.95 24.29 -13.52
C ASP A 174 -11.84 23.43 -14.16
N SER A 175 -11.56 22.25 -13.61
CA SER A 175 -10.49 21.37 -14.10
C SER A 175 -10.61 19.90 -13.67
N LEU A 176 -9.83 19.05 -14.34
CA LEU A 176 -9.63 17.64 -13.97
C LEU A 176 -9.12 17.51 -12.53
N ALA A 177 -8.12 18.31 -12.17
CA ALA A 177 -7.53 18.34 -10.83
C ALA A 177 -8.58 18.76 -9.79
N SER A 178 -9.32 19.85 -10.03
CA SER A 178 -10.39 20.32 -9.13
C SER A 178 -11.46 19.26 -8.87
N THR A 179 -11.75 18.42 -9.86
CA THR A 179 -12.69 17.28 -9.71
C THR A 179 -12.17 16.24 -8.73
N LEU A 180 -10.93 15.79 -8.90
CA LEU A 180 -10.33 14.80 -7.99
C LEU A 180 -10.04 15.37 -6.61
N VAL A 181 -9.58 16.62 -6.51
CA VAL A 181 -9.37 17.31 -5.24
C VAL A 181 -10.68 17.40 -4.45
N ALA A 182 -11.80 17.76 -5.10
CA ALA A 182 -13.10 17.78 -4.43
C ALA A 182 -13.52 16.39 -3.92
N ALA A 183 -13.16 15.30 -4.61
CA ALA A 183 -13.43 13.95 -4.14
C ALA A 183 -12.52 13.53 -2.97
N THR A 184 -11.28 14.05 -2.98
CA THR A 184 -10.28 13.81 -1.93
C THR A 184 -10.69 14.52 -0.64
N GLU A 185 -11.01 15.82 -0.71
CA GLU A 185 -11.48 16.61 0.44
C GLU A 185 -12.73 16.02 1.10
N ARG A 186 -13.65 15.47 0.30
CA ARG A 186 -14.85 14.81 0.84
C ARG A 186 -14.50 13.52 1.58
N LEU A 187 -13.66 12.67 1.01
CA LEU A 187 -13.24 11.44 1.69
C LEU A 187 -12.46 11.76 2.98
N VAL A 188 -11.61 12.80 2.97
CA VAL A 188 -10.96 13.30 4.18
C VAL A 188 -12.01 13.69 5.23
N GLN A 189 -12.98 14.55 4.86
CA GLN A 189 -14.02 15.01 5.77
C GLN A 189 -14.92 13.88 6.30
N ASP A 190 -15.15 12.85 5.50
CA ASP A 190 -15.93 11.68 5.89
C ASP A 190 -15.16 10.83 6.91
N LEU A 191 -13.84 10.67 6.78
CA LEU A 191 -13.03 9.83 7.68
C LEU A 191 -12.55 10.56 8.94
N ASP A 192 -12.19 11.84 8.81
CA ASP A 192 -11.55 12.61 9.86
C ASP A 192 -12.48 12.78 11.07
N GLY A 193 -11.98 12.41 12.25
CA GLY A 193 -12.73 12.51 13.50
C GLY A 193 -13.74 11.39 13.77
N GLN A 194 -13.83 10.38 12.90
CA GLN A 194 -14.60 9.15 13.20
C GLN A 194 -13.80 8.21 14.11
N THR A 195 -12.79 7.55 13.53
CA THR A 195 -11.98 6.51 14.18
C THR A 195 -10.47 6.64 13.88
N CYS A 196 -10.11 7.59 13.01
CA CYS A 196 -8.75 7.93 12.62
C CYS A 196 -8.68 9.42 12.26
N ALA A 197 -7.47 9.99 12.20
CA ALA A 197 -7.26 11.27 11.55
C ALA A 197 -6.91 11.05 10.08
N ALA A 198 -7.43 11.91 9.22
CA ALA A 198 -7.17 11.86 7.78
C ALA A 198 -6.76 13.24 7.28
N ARG A 199 -5.72 13.30 6.45
CA ARG A 199 -5.30 14.55 5.80
C ARG A 199 -4.87 14.31 4.35
N PRO A 200 -5.18 15.22 3.42
CA PRO A 200 -4.64 15.13 2.08
C PRO A 200 -3.12 15.41 2.12
N LEU A 201 -2.39 14.76 1.22
CA LEU A 201 -0.97 15.02 1.02
C LEU A 201 -0.74 16.08 -0.06
N THR A 202 0.28 16.90 0.13
CA THR A 202 0.82 17.86 -0.84
C THR A 202 1.71 17.18 -1.88
N ALA A 203 2.08 17.90 -2.93
CA ALA A 203 2.87 17.38 -4.04
C ALA A 203 4.24 16.84 -3.61
N ASP A 204 4.92 17.50 -2.68
CA ASP A 204 6.24 17.08 -2.20
C ASP A 204 6.12 15.80 -1.35
N GLU A 205 5.06 15.67 -0.56
CA GLU A 205 4.81 14.49 0.29
C GLU A 205 4.51 13.23 -0.53
N LEU A 206 4.01 13.35 -1.78
CA LEU A 206 3.82 12.20 -2.66
C LEU A 206 5.14 11.47 -2.97
N ALA A 207 6.28 12.16 -2.97
CA ALA A 207 7.59 11.52 -3.15
C ALA A 207 8.01 10.70 -1.93
N GLU A 208 7.57 11.08 -0.73
CA GLU A 208 7.79 10.29 0.49
C GLU A 208 6.98 9.00 0.45
N VAL A 209 5.74 9.04 -0.06
CA VAL A 209 4.91 7.85 -0.26
C VAL A 209 5.57 6.91 -1.27
N ASP A 210 6.09 7.43 -2.39
CA ASP A 210 6.84 6.62 -3.36
C ASP A 210 8.01 5.89 -2.68
N SER A 211 8.79 6.63 -1.88
CA SER A 211 9.96 6.10 -1.16
C SER A 211 9.59 5.05 -0.12
N ALA A 212 8.57 5.33 0.70
CA ALA A 212 8.09 4.40 1.73
C ALA A 212 7.50 3.12 1.12
N VAL A 213 6.72 3.24 0.03
CA VAL A 213 6.21 2.07 -0.68
C VAL A 213 7.35 1.31 -1.34
N LEU A 214 8.35 1.96 -1.93
CA LEU A 214 9.50 1.24 -2.47
C LEU A 214 10.27 0.48 -1.38
N ALA A 215 10.36 1.02 -0.16
CA ALA A 215 11.04 0.42 0.99
C ALA A 215 12.44 -0.09 0.63
N ASP A 216 13.31 0.85 0.22
CA ASP A 216 14.70 0.63 -0.22
C ASP A 216 14.87 -0.26 -1.47
N LEU A 217 13.78 -0.56 -2.18
CA LEU A 217 13.86 -1.20 -3.48
C LEU A 217 14.36 -0.20 -4.53
N GLU A 218 15.67 -0.22 -4.76
CA GLU A 218 16.31 0.54 -5.84
C GLU A 218 15.90 -0.05 -7.21
N PRO A 219 15.16 0.71 -8.05
CA PRO A 219 14.63 0.20 -9.32
C PRO A 219 15.72 -0.28 -10.27
N THR A 220 16.85 0.43 -10.31
CA THR A 220 17.93 0.18 -11.27
C THR A 220 18.68 -1.13 -11.02
N TRP A 221 18.67 -1.65 -9.79
CA TRP A 221 19.42 -2.86 -9.40
C TRP A 221 18.51 -4.04 -9.01
N SER A 222 17.22 -3.94 -9.33
CA SER A 222 16.27 -5.01 -9.13
C SER A 222 16.26 -5.97 -10.34
N ARG A 223 16.21 -7.28 -10.09
CA ARG A 223 16.05 -8.30 -11.13
C ARG A 223 14.76 -9.07 -10.91
N PRO A 224 13.80 -9.02 -11.87
CA PRO A 224 12.55 -9.73 -11.73
C PRO A 224 12.79 -11.24 -11.88
N GLY A 225 12.57 -11.96 -10.77
CA GLY A 225 12.54 -13.41 -10.76
C GLY A 225 11.11 -13.94 -10.81
N TRP A 226 10.96 -15.22 -11.14
CA TRP A 226 9.66 -15.89 -11.20
C TRP A 226 8.92 -15.86 -9.85
N ARG A 227 9.63 -15.99 -8.72
CA ARG A 227 9.01 -16.12 -7.38
C ARG A 227 9.27 -14.95 -6.43
N HIS A 228 10.20 -14.06 -6.79
CA HIS A 228 10.66 -12.93 -5.99
C HIS A 228 11.38 -11.93 -6.91
N LEU A 229 11.43 -10.65 -6.55
CA LEU A 229 12.44 -9.73 -7.08
C LEU A 229 13.70 -9.87 -6.22
N LYS A 230 14.87 -9.95 -6.85
CA LYS A 230 16.14 -9.87 -6.13
C LYS A 230 16.69 -8.45 -6.27
N HIS A 231 17.08 -7.81 -5.18
CA HIS A 231 17.83 -6.55 -5.19
C HIS A 231 19.15 -6.74 -4.42
N PHE A 232 19.92 -5.66 -4.28
CA PHE A 232 21.27 -5.73 -3.70
C PHE A 232 21.28 -6.25 -2.26
N ASN A 233 20.30 -5.82 -1.44
CA ASN A 233 20.23 -6.13 -0.01
C ASN A 233 19.18 -7.18 0.38
N GLY A 234 18.61 -7.91 -0.59
CA GLY A 234 17.63 -8.94 -0.25
C GLY A 234 16.67 -9.34 -1.36
N PHE A 235 15.49 -9.75 -0.91
CA PHE A 235 14.41 -10.28 -1.72
C PHE A 235 13.12 -9.55 -1.42
N VAL A 236 12.38 -9.28 -2.49
CA VAL A 236 11.02 -8.79 -2.43
C VAL A 236 10.10 -9.91 -2.89
N THR A 237 9.20 -10.35 -2.02
CA THR A 237 8.24 -11.40 -2.33
C THR A 237 6.82 -10.93 -2.09
N SER A 238 6.01 -10.94 -3.15
CA SER A 238 4.61 -10.55 -3.12
C SER A 238 3.66 -11.74 -3.20
N PHE A 239 2.60 -11.67 -2.41
CA PHE A 239 1.52 -12.64 -2.30
C PHE A 239 0.17 -11.93 -2.37
N TRP A 240 -0.84 -12.56 -2.94
CA TRP A 240 -2.22 -12.09 -2.89
C TRP A 240 -3.04 -12.95 -1.93
N VAL A 241 -4.02 -12.34 -1.27
CA VAL A 241 -4.86 -12.99 -0.27
C VAL A 241 -6.06 -13.64 -0.96
N THR A 242 -6.33 -14.92 -0.68
CA THR A 242 -7.54 -15.60 -1.15
C THR A 242 -8.78 -14.78 -0.79
N PRO A 243 -9.76 -14.57 -1.68
CA PRO A 243 -10.80 -13.58 -1.43
C PRO A 243 -11.65 -13.88 -0.21
N SER A 244 -11.95 -15.17 0.04
CA SER A 244 -12.68 -15.63 1.23
C SER A 244 -11.96 -15.33 2.54
N ASP A 245 -10.65 -15.16 2.50
CA ASP A 245 -9.80 -15.04 3.67
C ASP A 245 -9.48 -13.56 3.95
N ILE A 246 -10.03 -12.61 3.17
CA ILE A 246 -9.85 -11.17 3.42
C ILE A 246 -10.75 -10.76 4.59
N SER A 247 -10.17 -10.73 5.81
CA SER A 247 -10.76 -10.28 7.08
C SER A 247 -9.78 -9.41 7.87
N SER A 248 -10.26 -8.67 8.87
CA SER A 248 -9.42 -7.79 9.71
C SER A 248 -8.32 -8.59 10.40
N GLU A 249 -8.69 -9.76 10.94
CA GLU A 249 -7.78 -10.74 11.56
C GLU A 249 -6.70 -11.23 10.59
N THR A 250 -7.09 -11.62 9.37
CA THR A 250 -6.11 -12.12 8.40
C THR A 250 -5.16 -11.02 7.97
N LEU A 251 -5.65 -9.79 7.77
CA LEU A 251 -4.83 -8.64 7.39
C LEU A 251 -3.86 -8.23 8.51
N ASP A 252 -4.24 -8.37 9.79
CA ASP A 252 -3.34 -8.17 10.93
C ASP A 252 -2.25 -9.24 11.00
N HIS A 253 -2.58 -10.50 10.73
CA HIS A 253 -1.59 -11.57 10.65
C HIS A 253 -0.59 -11.43 9.50
N LEU A 254 -0.87 -10.61 8.49
CA LEU A 254 0.07 -10.36 7.39
C LEU A 254 1.31 -9.59 7.82
N TRP A 255 1.33 -8.95 8.99
CA TRP A 255 2.50 -8.22 9.47
C TRP A 255 3.66 -9.13 9.91
N LEU A 256 3.43 -10.44 10.14
CA LEU A 256 4.44 -11.47 10.45
C LEU A 256 5.43 -11.11 11.58
N PRO A 257 4.98 -10.66 12.77
CA PRO A 257 5.89 -10.18 13.83
C PRO A 257 6.98 -11.20 14.21
N ASP A 258 6.71 -12.50 14.06
CA ASP A 258 7.63 -13.59 14.41
C ASP A 258 8.65 -13.96 13.31
N THR A 259 8.73 -13.19 12.22
CA THR A 259 9.64 -13.46 11.08
C THR A 259 10.73 -12.38 11.00
N PRO A 260 11.84 -12.49 11.75
CA PRO A 260 12.85 -11.44 11.88
C PRO A 260 13.57 -11.09 10.56
N GLU A 261 13.54 -12.00 9.57
CA GLU A 261 14.13 -11.79 8.25
C GLU A 261 13.42 -10.70 7.45
N VAL A 262 12.17 -10.37 7.81
CA VAL A 262 11.37 -9.32 7.16
C VAL A 262 11.67 -7.97 7.80
N GLY A 263 12.33 -7.10 7.05
CA GLY A 263 12.65 -5.72 7.47
C GLY A 263 11.53 -4.73 7.14
N SER A 264 10.73 -5.00 6.11
CA SER A 264 9.57 -4.16 5.78
C SER A 264 8.44 -4.95 5.15
N THR A 265 7.21 -4.56 5.48
CA THR A 265 5.97 -5.16 4.96
C THR A 265 5.13 -4.08 4.33
N VAL A 266 4.62 -4.34 3.12
CA VAL A 266 3.68 -3.45 2.43
C VAL A 266 2.41 -4.23 2.11
N ILE A 267 1.32 -3.86 2.75
CA ILE A 267 -0.01 -4.39 2.49
C ILE A 267 -0.75 -3.42 1.59
N THR A 268 -1.45 -3.92 0.59
CA THR A 268 -2.35 -3.11 -0.23
C THR A 268 -3.71 -3.78 -0.33
N VAL A 269 -4.74 -3.05 0.09
CA VAL A 269 -6.15 -3.42 -0.10
C VAL A 269 -6.72 -2.50 -1.17
N ARG A 270 -7.12 -3.09 -2.29
CA ARG A 270 -7.72 -2.36 -3.42
C ARG A 270 -9.23 -2.47 -3.37
N LEU A 271 -9.87 -1.31 -3.38
CA LEU A 271 -11.31 -1.14 -3.52
C LEU A 271 -11.63 -0.65 -4.92
N THR A 272 -12.55 -1.31 -5.61
CA THR A 272 -12.99 -0.95 -6.98
C THR A 272 -14.47 -1.17 -7.15
N MET A 273 -15.09 -0.50 -8.12
CA MET A 273 -16.49 -0.77 -8.48
C MET A 273 -16.59 -1.80 -9.60
N ARG A 274 -17.37 -2.86 -9.38
CA ARG A 274 -17.72 -3.85 -10.42
C ARG A 274 -19.22 -4.08 -10.43
N ALA A 275 -19.86 -3.89 -11.59
CA ALA A 275 -21.30 -4.04 -11.75
C ALA A 275 -22.12 -3.26 -10.70
N GLY A 276 -21.66 -2.08 -10.30
CA GLY A 276 -22.33 -1.23 -9.32
C GLY A 276 -22.13 -1.65 -7.86
N ARG A 277 -21.28 -2.63 -7.57
CA ARG A 277 -20.96 -3.05 -6.20
C ARG A 277 -19.46 -2.92 -5.89
N PRO A 278 -19.10 -2.52 -4.66
CA PRO A 278 -17.70 -2.47 -4.26
C PRO A 278 -17.10 -3.89 -4.23
N GLN A 279 -15.90 -4.00 -4.77
CA GLN A 279 -15.08 -5.20 -4.75
C GLN A 279 -13.78 -4.88 -4.04
N MET A 280 -13.33 -5.84 -3.25
CA MET A 280 -12.11 -5.77 -2.47
C MET A 280 -11.16 -6.90 -2.88
N SER A 281 -9.89 -6.54 -3.04
CA SER A 281 -8.79 -7.50 -3.23
C SER A 281 -7.60 -7.06 -2.40
N ALA A 282 -6.79 -7.98 -1.92
CA ALA A 282 -5.64 -7.66 -1.08
C ALA A 282 -4.39 -8.40 -1.54
N TRP A 283 -3.24 -7.75 -1.41
CA TRP A 283 -1.93 -8.37 -1.55
C TRP A 283 -0.95 -7.77 -0.56
N VAL A 284 0.08 -8.54 -0.25
CA VAL A 284 1.17 -8.16 0.65
C VAL A 284 2.49 -8.38 -0.04
N ARG A 285 3.46 -7.53 0.30
CA ARG A 285 4.84 -7.63 -0.15
C ARG A 285 5.75 -7.57 1.06
N TYR A 286 6.63 -8.55 1.13
CA TYR A 286 7.65 -8.64 2.17
C TYR A 286 9.01 -8.33 1.56
N HIS A 287 9.75 -7.46 2.25
CA HIS A 287 11.16 -7.16 1.99
C HIS A 287 11.98 -7.87 3.04
N SER A 288 12.77 -8.83 2.60
CA SER A 288 13.52 -9.70 3.49
C SER A 288 14.97 -9.87 3.05
N ASP A 289 15.86 -10.04 4.02
CA ASP A 289 17.29 -10.31 3.75
C ASP A 289 17.51 -11.68 3.06
N SER A 290 16.57 -12.60 3.25
CA SER A 290 16.63 -13.98 2.82
C SER A 290 15.37 -14.40 2.06
N ARG A 291 15.37 -15.61 1.51
CA ARG A 291 14.22 -16.12 0.77
C ARG A 291 13.14 -16.60 1.74
N LEU A 292 11.97 -15.98 1.63
CA LEU A 292 10.80 -16.44 2.36
C LEU A 292 10.39 -17.88 2.00
N PRO A 293 9.88 -18.65 2.98
CA PRO A 293 9.42 -20.02 2.77
C PRO A 293 8.30 -20.10 1.73
N LYS A 294 8.03 -21.33 1.26
CA LYS A 294 7.01 -21.57 0.23
C LYS A 294 5.61 -21.25 0.76
N GLU A 295 5.35 -21.64 2.00
CA GLU A 295 4.10 -21.47 2.73
C GLU A 295 4.41 -20.59 3.93
N LEU A 296 3.79 -19.40 3.99
CA LEU A 296 3.92 -18.49 5.12
C LEU A 296 2.71 -18.62 6.04
N THR A 297 1.54 -18.39 5.47
CA THR A 297 0.25 -18.45 6.16
C THR A 297 -0.78 -19.05 5.21
N SER A 298 -1.84 -19.64 5.78
CA SER A 298 -3.00 -20.08 5.00
C SER A 298 -3.65 -18.89 4.31
N GLY A 299 -4.11 -19.07 3.07
CA GLY A 299 -4.78 -18.01 2.31
C GLY A 299 -3.84 -17.08 1.52
N LEU A 300 -2.52 -17.18 1.70
CA LEU A 300 -1.56 -16.44 0.87
C LEU A 300 -1.13 -17.21 -0.38
N ASN A 301 -1.27 -16.56 -1.53
CA ASN A 301 -0.95 -17.12 -2.84
C ASN A 301 0.16 -16.29 -3.50
N ARG A 302 1.26 -16.91 -3.89
CA ARG A 302 2.41 -16.17 -4.45
C ARG A 302 2.07 -15.53 -5.80
N LEU A 303 2.42 -14.25 -5.97
CA LEU A 303 2.28 -13.49 -7.23
C LEU A 303 3.38 -13.85 -8.25
N THR A 304 3.40 -15.13 -8.61
CA THR A 304 4.42 -15.72 -9.46
C THR A 304 4.45 -15.05 -10.83
N GLY A 305 5.62 -14.59 -11.27
CA GLY A 305 5.84 -13.88 -12.53
C GLY A 305 5.28 -12.46 -12.57
N ARG A 306 4.77 -11.94 -11.44
CA ARG A 306 4.04 -10.65 -11.34
C ARG A 306 4.54 -9.77 -10.20
N GLN A 307 5.77 -10.02 -9.76
CA GLN A 307 6.36 -9.38 -8.59
C GLN A 307 6.60 -7.88 -8.84
N LEU A 308 7.05 -7.51 -10.04
CA LEU A 308 7.26 -6.13 -10.43
C LEU A 308 5.92 -5.39 -10.59
N ALA A 309 4.93 -6.04 -11.20
CA ALA A 309 3.57 -5.52 -11.25
C ALA A 309 2.98 -5.27 -9.86
N ALA A 310 3.31 -6.10 -8.86
CA ALA A 310 2.84 -5.94 -7.49
C ALA A 310 3.44 -4.71 -6.80
N VAL A 311 4.75 -4.46 -6.96
CA VAL A 311 5.39 -3.23 -6.46
C VAL A 311 4.72 -2.01 -7.08
N ARG A 312 4.59 -1.99 -8.41
CA ARG A 312 4.00 -0.86 -9.13
C ARG A 312 2.55 -0.62 -8.73
N ALA A 313 1.78 -1.68 -8.47
CA ALA A 313 0.37 -1.57 -8.13
C ALA A 313 0.12 -0.91 -6.75
N SER A 314 1.11 -0.92 -5.86
CA SER A 314 1.05 -0.24 -4.56
C SER A 314 1.52 1.21 -4.62
N LEU A 315 2.19 1.65 -5.68
CA LEU A 315 2.66 3.03 -5.82
C LEU A 315 1.50 3.99 -6.18
N PRO A 316 1.54 5.26 -5.71
CA PRO A 316 0.59 6.29 -6.11
C PRO A 316 0.90 6.82 -7.51
N VAL A 317 0.84 5.95 -8.52
CA VAL A 317 1.12 6.26 -9.94
C VAL A 317 -0.15 6.17 -10.78
N PRO A 318 -0.57 7.22 -11.52
CA PRO A 318 -1.74 7.10 -12.38
C PRO A 318 -1.53 6.08 -13.50
N GLY A 319 -2.60 5.44 -13.98
CA GLY A 319 -2.50 4.55 -15.12
C GLY A 319 -3.85 4.01 -15.57
N LYS A 320 -4.07 3.96 -16.89
CA LYS A 320 -5.36 3.59 -17.51
C LYS A 320 -5.83 2.15 -17.24
N ARG A 321 -4.94 1.30 -16.74
CA ARG A 321 -5.21 -0.10 -16.39
C ARG A 321 -4.31 -0.50 -15.23
N SER A 322 -4.90 -1.04 -14.17
CA SER A 322 -4.14 -1.73 -13.16
C SER A 322 -3.38 -2.90 -13.77
N ARG A 323 -2.04 -2.85 -13.72
CA ARG A 323 -1.17 -3.93 -14.23
C ARG A 323 -1.22 -5.18 -13.34
N LEU A 324 -1.73 -5.04 -12.11
CA LEU A 324 -1.97 -6.16 -11.20
C LEU A 324 -3.48 -6.40 -11.00
N VAL A 325 -4.02 -7.33 -11.76
CA VAL A 325 -5.34 -7.93 -11.49
C VAL A 325 -5.17 -9.12 -10.54
N VAL A 326 -5.68 -9.02 -9.33
CA VAL A 326 -5.77 -10.12 -8.36
C VAL A 326 -7.23 -10.49 -8.12
N PRO A 327 -7.53 -11.75 -7.78
CA PRO A 327 -8.86 -12.14 -7.34
C PRO A 327 -9.32 -11.28 -6.16
N GLY A 328 -10.60 -10.94 -6.15
CA GLY A 328 -11.24 -10.19 -5.09
C GLY A 328 -12.63 -10.72 -4.81
N ARG A 329 -13.24 -10.23 -3.74
CA ARG A 329 -14.63 -10.52 -3.37
C ARG A 329 -15.44 -9.24 -3.29
N GLU A 330 -16.76 -9.38 -3.37
CA GLU A 330 -17.67 -8.29 -3.05
C GLU A 330 -17.50 -7.89 -1.58
N LEU A 331 -17.47 -6.58 -1.34
CA LEU A 331 -17.61 -6.01 -0.01
C LEU A 331 -19.10 -5.84 0.26
N ARG A 332 -19.60 -6.52 1.28
CA ARG A 332 -21.01 -6.55 1.64
C ARG A 332 -21.28 -5.53 2.74
N ASP A 333 -22.51 -5.03 2.82
CA ASP A 333 -22.89 -3.97 3.76
C ASP A 333 -22.70 -4.35 5.25
N TYR A 334 -22.58 -5.64 5.56
CA TYR A 334 -22.32 -6.17 6.90
C TYR A 334 -20.86 -6.57 7.15
N ASP A 335 -19.96 -6.32 6.19
CA ASP A 335 -18.53 -6.56 6.40
C ASP A 335 -17.95 -5.45 7.29
N GLU A 336 -17.84 -5.72 8.59
CA GLU A 336 -17.16 -4.86 9.55
C GLU A 336 -15.63 -5.07 9.46
N LEU A 337 -15.07 -4.65 8.32
CA LEU A 337 -13.63 -4.72 8.08
C LEU A 337 -12.95 -3.43 8.53
N GLU A 338 -12.09 -3.56 9.53
CA GLU A 338 -11.35 -2.46 10.15
C GLU A 338 -9.85 -2.70 10.00
N LEU A 339 -9.12 -1.66 9.62
CA LEU A 339 -7.67 -1.71 9.46
C LEU A 339 -6.99 -0.84 10.52
N PRO A 340 -6.14 -1.40 11.39
CA PRO A 340 -5.34 -0.61 12.32
C PRO A 340 -4.39 0.33 11.56
N VAL A 341 -4.47 1.64 11.81
CA VAL A 341 -3.67 2.64 11.06
C VAL A 341 -2.39 3.05 11.78
N ASP A 342 -2.34 2.93 13.11
CA ASP A 342 -1.17 3.26 13.91
C ASP A 342 -0.88 2.18 14.96
N GLN A 343 0.35 1.66 14.93
CA GLN A 343 0.91 0.79 15.96
C GLN A 343 2.40 1.09 16.09
N VAL A 344 2.76 1.86 17.12
CA VAL A 344 4.12 1.86 17.66
C VAL A 344 4.21 0.67 18.61
N GLN A 345 4.64 -0.48 18.09
CA GLN A 345 4.85 -1.67 18.92
C GLN A 345 6.18 -1.56 19.65
N GLU A 346 6.17 -1.06 20.90
CA GLU A 346 7.32 -1.21 21.79
C GLU A 346 7.50 -2.71 22.12
N HIS A 347 8.66 -3.28 21.78
CA HIS A 347 8.97 -4.65 22.19
C HIS A 347 9.19 -4.67 23.70
N ALA A 348 8.16 -5.09 24.44
CA ALA A 348 8.26 -5.31 25.88
C ALA A 348 9.22 -6.48 26.13
N THR A 349 10.42 -6.18 26.64
CA THR A 349 11.32 -7.21 27.17
C THR A 349 10.65 -7.85 28.37
N SER A 350 10.18 -9.08 28.23
CA SER A 350 9.82 -9.93 29.37
C SER A 350 11.08 -10.15 30.21
N SER A 351 11.20 -9.43 31.33
CA SER A 351 12.21 -9.73 32.34
C SER A 351 11.85 -11.06 32.99
N SER A 352 12.61 -12.11 32.71
CA SER A 352 12.59 -13.29 33.56
C SER A 352 13.24 -12.92 34.89
N ALA A 353 12.40 -12.65 35.89
CA ALA A 353 12.83 -12.70 37.28
C ALA A 353 13.12 -14.17 37.64
N GLY A 354 14.33 -14.42 38.16
CA GLY A 354 14.77 -15.68 38.76
C GLY A 354 16.28 -15.78 38.63
N GLN A 355 17.10 -15.83 39.68
CA GLN A 355 16.90 -16.06 41.12
C GLN A 355 17.88 -15.18 41.91
#